data_AF-A0A2E6VI42-F1
#
_entry.id   AF-A0A2E6VI42-F1
#
_cell.length_a   1.000
_cell.length_b   1.000
_cell.length_c   1.000
_cell.angle_alpha   90.00
_cell.angle_beta   90.00
_cell.angle_gamma   90.00
#
_symmetry.space_group_name_H-M   'P 1'
#
loop_
_entity.id
_entity.type
_entity.pdbx_description
1 polymer ?
#
loop_
_entity_poly.entity_id
_entity_poly.type
_entity_poly.pdbx_seq_one_letter_code
_entity_poly.pdbx_strand_id
1 'polypeptide(L)' 'MNQNEKPHQFLAWIATAILILAAILASFVPELEYHHWAFISANSLWVLVGILWKEQTLIVLNAGLTFIYILGLLF' A
#
# COMPACT_ATOMS: atom_id res chain seq x y z
N MET A 1 -24.12 -7.46 9.72
CA MET A 1 -23.09 -6.49 9.26
C MET A 1 -23.42 -5.15 9.89
N ASN A 2 -22.49 -4.58 10.66
CA ASN A 2 -22.69 -3.31 11.34
C ASN A 2 -22.76 -2.19 10.30
N GLN A 3 -23.73 -1.29 10.41
CA GLN A 3 -23.99 -0.23 9.41
C GLN A 3 -22.88 0.84 9.30
N ASN A 4 -21.81 0.73 10.10
CA ASN A 4 -20.68 1.68 10.16
C ASN A 4 -19.36 1.13 9.58
N GLU A 5 -19.34 -0.09 9.03
CA GLU A 5 -18.11 -0.66 8.48
C GLU A 5 -17.84 -0.11 7.07
N LYS A 6 -16.65 0.46 6.85
CA LYS A 6 -16.22 0.86 5.52
C LYS A 6 -16.25 -0.37 4.59
N PRO A 7 -16.75 -0.21 3.36
CA PRO A 7 -16.94 -1.36 2.47
C PRO A 7 -15.60 -2.03 2.17
N HIS A 8 -15.55 -3.36 2.09
CA HIS A 8 -14.31 -4.10 1.77
C HIS A 8 -13.17 -3.93 2.80
N GLN A 9 -13.51 -3.81 4.10
CA GLN A 9 -12.53 -3.71 5.19
C GLN A 9 -11.47 -4.82 5.17
N PHE A 10 -11.82 -6.03 4.74
CA PHE A 10 -10.86 -7.14 4.59
C PHE A 10 -9.75 -6.83 3.59
N LEU A 11 -10.06 -6.17 2.47
CA LEU A 11 -9.06 -5.75 1.49
C LEU A 11 -8.10 -4.71 2.06
N ALA A 12 -8.61 -3.79 2.88
CA ALA A 12 -7.79 -2.82 3.61
C ALA A 12 -6.83 -3.52 4.59
N TRP A 13 -7.27 -4.58 5.27
CA TRP A 13 -6.41 -5.38 6.15
C TRP A 13 -5.33 -6.14 5.39
N ILE A 14 -5.63 -6.69 4.21
CA ILE A 14 -4.61 -7.30 3.34
C ILE A 14 -3.58 -6.25 2.92
N ALA A 15 -4.03 -5.09 2.44
CA ALA A 15 -3.14 -4.00 2.05
C ALA A 15 -2.24 -3.55 3.22
N THR A 16 -2.82 -3.47 4.42
CA THR A 16 -2.11 -3.15 5.67
C THR A 16 -1.05 -4.19 6.00
N ALA A 17 -1.38 -5.48 5.94
CA ALA A 17 -0.45 -6.55 6.26
C ALA A 17 0.77 -6.54 5.31
N ILE A 18 0.54 -6.35 4.01
CA ILE A 18 1.62 -6.25 3.02
C ILE A 18 2.45 -4.99 3.26
N LEU A 19 1.82 -3.86 3.61
CA LEU A 19 2.54 -2.62 3.92
C LEU A 19 3.47 -2.78 5.12
N ILE A 20 3.01 -3.45 6.18
CA ILE A 20 3.83 -3.75 7.37
C ILE A 20 5.00 -4.67 6.99
N LEU A 21 4.75 -5.70 6.18
CA LEU A 21 5.83 -6.57 5.67
C LEU A 21 6.85 -5.79 4.83
N ALA A 22 6.40 -4.86 3.98
CA ALA A 22 7.26 -3.98 3.21
C ALA A 22 8.14 -3.11 4.11
N ALA A 23 7.57 -2.54 5.17
CA ALA A 23 8.30 -1.75 6.16
C ALA A 23 9.33 -2.59 6.95
N ILE A 24 8.99 -3.84 7.28
CA ILE A 24 9.93 -4.78 7.92
C ILE A 24 11.11 -5.05 6.97
N LEU A 25 10.84 -5.38 5.70
CA LEU A 25 11.90 -5.60 4.71
C LEU A 25 12.80 -4.36 4.57
N ALA A 26 12.21 -3.17 4.48
CA ALA A 26 12.99 -1.93 4.38
C ALA A 26 13.83 -1.63 5.63
N SER A 27 13.36 -2.04 6.81
CA SER A 27 14.06 -1.75 8.07
C SER A 27 15.16 -2.75 8.40
N PHE A 28 14.97 -4.02 8.02
CA PHE A 28 15.85 -5.12 8.46
C PHE A 28 16.65 -5.77 7.34
N VAL A 29 16.20 -5.68 6.09
CA VAL A 29 16.87 -6.27 4.91
C VAL A 29 16.79 -5.33 3.70
N PRO A 30 17.20 -4.05 3.83
CA PRO A 30 17.11 -3.08 2.75
C PRO A 30 17.95 -3.45 1.52
N GLU A 31 19.08 -4.13 1.71
CA GLU A 31 20.05 -4.48 0.68
C GLU A 31 19.54 -5.40 -0.43
N LEU A 32 18.45 -6.13 -0.18
CA LEU A 32 17.80 -6.99 -1.18
C LEU A 32 16.74 -6.27 -2.00
N GLU A 33 16.41 -5.02 -1.67
CA GLU A 33 15.46 -4.14 -2.37
C GLU A 33 14.04 -4.70 -2.57
N TYR A 34 13.71 -5.88 -2.02
CA TYR A 34 12.38 -6.49 -2.08
C TYR A 34 11.28 -5.61 -1.48
N HIS A 35 11.65 -4.70 -0.59
CA HIS A 35 10.73 -3.74 -0.01
C HIS A 35 10.10 -2.83 -1.08
N HIS A 36 10.78 -2.50 -2.17
CA HIS A 36 10.18 -1.71 -3.27
C HIS A 36 8.97 -2.44 -3.87
N TRP A 37 9.13 -3.72 -4.23
CA TRP A 37 8.05 -4.54 -4.79
C TRP A 37 6.89 -4.73 -3.80
N ALA A 38 7.20 -4.92 -2.52
CA ALA A 38 6.21 -5.05 -1.46
C ALA A 38 5.44 -3.74 -1.26
N PHE A 39 6.13 -2.59 -1.24
CA PHE A 39 5.51 -1.27 -1.14
C PHE A 39 4.64 -0.95 -2.36
N ILE A 40 5.11 -1.22 -3.58
CA ILE A 40 4.31 -1.05 -4.80
C ILE A 40 3.01 -1.85 -4.71
N SER A 41 3.09 -3.10 -4.28
CA SER A 41 1.93 -3.99 -4.12
C SER A 41 0.96 -3.47 -3.05
N ALA A 42 1.48 -3.11 -1.87
CA ALA A 42 0.67 -2.59 -0.77
C ALA A 42 -0.02 -1.26 -1.11
N ASN A 43 0.72 -0.31 -1.66
CA ASN A 43 0.22 1.01 -2.01
C ASN A 43 -0.81 0.90 -3.15
N SER A 44 -0.59 0.04 -4.15
CA SER A 44 -1.58 -0.18 -5.23
C SER A 44 -2.91 -0.74 -4.69
N LEU A 45 -2.86 -1.66 -3.72
CA LEU A 45 -4.07 -2.13 -3.03
C LEU A 45 -4.75 -1.02 -2.23
N TRP A 46 -3.98 -0.16 -1.56
CA TRP A 46 -4.53 0.99 -0.84
C TRP A 46 -5.15 2.05 -1.76
N VAL A 47 -4.65 2.20 -2.99
CA VAL A 47 -5.32 3.01 -4.02
C VAL A 47 -6.71 2.44 -4.33
N LEU A 48 -6.82 1.12 -4.54
CA LEU A 48 -8.11 0.45 -4.77
C LEU A 48 -9.06 0.63 -3.58
N VAL A 49 -8.56 0.47 -2.36
CA VAL A 49 -9.33 0.74 -1.13
C VAL A 49 -9.77 2.20 -1.06
N GLY A 50 -8.91 3.15 -1.40
CA GLY A 50 -9.22 4.57 -1.45
C GLY A 50 -10.35 4.89 -2.43
N ILE A 51 -10.35 4.24 -3.61
CA ILE A 51 -11.44 4.35 -4.59
C ILE A 51 -12.75 3.78 -4.02
N LEU A 52 -12.71 2.58 -3.43
CA LEU A 52 -13.88 1.93 -2.82
C LEU A 52 -14.47 2.73 -1.66
N TRP A 53 -13.63 3.42 -0.90
CA TRP A 53 -14.04 4.27 0.23
C TRP A 53 -14.35 5.71 -0.19
N LYS A 54 -14.08 6.09 -1.45
CA LYS A 54 -14.18 7.45 -1.99
C LYS A 54 -13.33 8.48 -1.23
N GLU A 55 -12.16 8.05 -0.75
CA GLU A 55 -11.23 8.85 0.06
C GLU A 55 -10.07 9.36 -0.81
N GLN A 56 -10.14 10.63 -1.26
CA GLN A 56 -9.17 11.20 -2.20
C GLN A 56 -7.74 11.23 -1.64
N THR A 57 -7.58 11.53 -0.35
CA THR A 57 -6.27 11.57 0.30
C THR A 57 -5.58 10.22 0.28
N LEU A 58 -6.34 9.12 0.46
CA LEU A 58 -5.82 7.77 0.42
C LEU A 58 -5.37 7.37 -0.99
N ILE A 59 -6.13 7.78 -2.01
CA ILE A 59 -5.77 7.55 -3.42
C ILE A 59 -4.48 8.29 -3.77
N VAL A 60 -4.43 9.60 -3.53
CA VAL A 60 -3.29 10.45 -3.93
C VAL A 60 -2.01 10.02 -3.22
N LEU A 61 -2.08 9.78 -1.90
CA LEU A 61 -0.93 9.33 -1.12
C LEU A 61 -0.35 8.04 -1.68
N ASN A 62 -1.18 7.01 -1.80
CA ASN A 62 -0.70 5.69 -2.18
C ASN A 62 -0.31 5.62 -3.67
N ALA A 63 -0.99 6.34 -4.56
CA ALA A 63 -0.56 6.43 -5.96
C ALA A 63 0.79 7.14 -6.10
N GLY A 64 1.00 8.21 -5.34
CA GLY A 64 2.29 8.92 -5.26
C GLY A 64 3.40 8.01 -4.74
N LEU A 65 3.16 7.28 -3.65
CA LEU A 65 4.12 6.31 -3.12
C LEU A 65 4.44 5.20 -4.13
N THR A 66 3.42 4.60 -4.76
CA THR A 66 3.62 3.60 -5.83
C THR A 66 4.54 4.14 -6.92
N PHE A 67 4.31 5.37 -7.38
CA PHE A 67 5.14 6.00 -8.39
C PHE A 67 6.60 6.18 -7.91
N ILE A 68 6.80 6.67 -6.67
CA ILE A 68 8.13 6.83 -6.08
C ILE A 68 8.87 5.49 -6.01
N TYR A 69 8.22 4.42 -5.55
CA TYR A 69 8.87 3.11 -5.45
C TYR A 69 9.16 2.47 -6.82
N ILE A 70 8.34 2.74 -7.84
CA ILE A 70 8.65 2.36 -9.23
C ILE A 70 9.88 3.11 -9.73
N LEU A 71 9.96 4.43 -9.50
CA LEU A 71 11.14 5.21 -9.89
C LEU A 71 12.40 4.71 -9.18
N GLY A 72 12.32 4.42 -7.89
CA GLY A 72 13.45 3.88 -7.13
C GLY A 72 13.85 2.45 -7.51
N LEU A 73 13.09 1.73 -8.34
CA LEU A 73 13.55 0.48 -8.98
C LEU A 73 14.29 0.73 -10.30
N LEU A 74 14.07 1.90 -10.93
CA LEU A 74 14.66 2.24 -12.23
C LEU A 74 15.94 3.05 -12.10
N PHE A 75 16.14 3.75 -10.98
CA PHE A 75 17.24 4.68 -10.70
C PHE A 75 17.85 4.39 -9.34
#